data_AF-A6FBX4-F1
#
_entry.id   AF-A6FBX4-F1
#
_cell.length_a   1.000
_cell.length_b   1.000
_cell.length_c   1.000
_cell.angle_alpha   90.00
_cell.angle_beta   90.00
_cell.angle_gamma   90.00
#
_symmetry.space_group_name_H-M   'P 1'
#
loop_
_entity.id
_entity.type
_entity.pdbx_description
1 polymer ?
#
loop_
_entity_poly.entity_id
_entity_poly.type
_entity_poly.pdbx_seq_one_letter_code
_entity_poly.pdbx_strand_id
1 'polypeptide(L)'
;MVNMMSNYRAMAHGPSKQKGVASIEFAVGFFAFWLMCMAWVEMSYMSYISAVGDIAISEAARNAKLQDDNYMSAFKKQLRSGDSIWANMVDIDDFRLSIQYLESMDDLKNQTLPCLATADNPTQECGSEVDSAIAIYRIDYDFNSMFSYFIDETSVFSREVIVIQEYQRDTFSN
;
A
#
# COMPACT_ATOMS: atom_id res chain seq x y z
N MET A 1 82.23 30.32 -34.82
CA MET A 1 82.08 29.08 -34.04
C MET A 1 81.38 29.44 -32.73
N VAL A 2 80.05 29.59 -32.76
CA VAL A 2 79.21 29.69 -31.56
C VAL A 2 78.02 28.77 -31.83
N ASN A 3 77.87 27.77 -30.97
CA ASN A 3 76.99 26.62 -31.12
C ASN A 3 75.54 27.02 -31.33
N MET A 4 75.07 26.76 -32.54
CA MET A 4 73.68 26.41 -32.81
C MET A 4 73.45 25.00 -32.23
N MET A 5 72.28 24.76 -31.62
CA MET A 5 71.84 23.52 -30.95
C MET A 5 72.01 23.50 -29.43
N SER A 6 71.00 23.99 -28.72
CA SER A 6 70.54 23.27 -27.52
C SER A 6 69.12 23.67 -27.14
N ASN A 7 68.22 22.70 -27.27
CA ASN A 7 67.05 22.49 -26.42
C ASN A 7 65.73 23.20 -26.77
N TYR A 8 65.09 22.72 -27.84
CA TYR A 8 63.63 22.57 -27.83
C TYR A 8 63.26 21.49 -26.80
N ARG A 9 62.95 21.88 -25.55
CA ARG A 9 62.32 20.97 -24.58
C ARG A 9 60.86 20.81 -24.98
N ALA A 10 60.57 19.73 -25.70
CA ALA A 10 59.21 19.25 -25.88
C ALA A 10 58.59 18.97 -24.49
N MET A 11 57.55 19.72 -24.13
CA MET A 11 56.70 19.41 -22.99
C MET A 11 55.85 18.20 -23.36
N ALA A 12 56.39 17.01 -23.12
CA ALA A 12 55.62 15.77 -23.19
C ALA A 12 54.62 15.75 -22.02
N HIS A 13 53.39 16.22 -22.27
CA HIS A 13 52.24 15.88 -21.44
C HIS A 13 52.00 14.37 -21.61
N GLY A 14 52.53 13.58 -20.68
CA GLY A 14 52.19 12.16 -20.61
C GLY A 14 50.68 12.02 -20.37
N PRO A 15 49.99 11.07 -21.04
CA PRO A 15 48.57 10.88 -20.80
C PRO A 15 48.37 10.49 -19.34
N SER A 16 47.70 11.35 -18.58
CA SER A 16 47.29 11.06 -17.22
C SER A 16 46.45 9.79 -17.25
N LYS A 17 46.97 8.70 -16.67
CA LYS A 17 46.29 7.41 -16.60
C LYS A 17 45.12 7.51 -15.62
N GLN A 18 43.98 8.06 -16.05
CA GLN A 18 42.70 7.93 -15.36
C GLN A 18 42.16 6.51 -15.57
N LYS A 19 42.76 5.53 -14.90
CA LYS A 19 42.27 4.15 -14.90
C LYS A 19 41.25 4.01 -13.77
N GLY A 20 39.97 3.82 -14.13
CA GLY A 20 38.90 3.48 -13.18
C GLY A 20 37.76 4.49 -13.06
N VAL A 21 37.92 5.73 -13.55
CA VAL A 21 36.84 6.74 -13.53
C VAL A 21 35.63 6.24 -14.32
N ALA A 22 35.84 5.70 -15.53
CA ALA A 22 34.77 5.15 -16.35
C ALA A 22 34.05 3.94 -15.70
N SER A 23 34.77 3.12 -14.93
CA SER A 23 34.16 1.98 -14.23
C SER A 23 33.30 2.43 -13.04
N ILE A 24 33.72 3.47 -12.33
CA ILE A 24 32.96 4.05 -11.22
C ILE A 24 31.71 4.77 -11.75
N GLU A 25 31.85 5.57 -12.81
CA GLU A 25 30.73 6.26 -13.46
C GLU A 25 29.69 5.25 -13.97
N PHE A 26 30.13 4.17 -14.61
CA PHE A 26 29.24 3.10 -15.04
C PHE A 26 28.55 2.40 -13.87
N ALA A 27 29.27 2.08 -12.79
CA ALA A 27 28.68 1.42 -11.62
C ALA A 27 27.63 2.30 -10.94
N VAL A 28 27.89 3.60 -10.79
CA VAL A 28 26.93 4.55 -10.21
C VAL A 28 25.72 4.74 -11.11
N GLY A 29 25.93 4.89 -12.43
CA GLY A 29 24.84 5.01 -13.40
C GLY A 29 23.96 3.76 -13.44
N PHE A 30 24.56 2.57 -13.45
CA PHE A 30 23.84 1.30 -13.39
C PHE A 30 23.06 1.15 -12.09
N PHE A 31 23.65 1.51 -10.95
CA PHE A 31 22.98 1.46 -9.65
C PHE A 31 21.79 2.41 -9.58
N ALA A 32 21.94 3.65 -10.09
CA ALA A 32 20.84 4.61 -10.16
C ALA A 32 19.69 4.12 -11.07
N PHE A 33 20.02 3.54 -12.23
CA PHE A 33 19.03 2.94 -13.13
C PHE A 33 18.32 1.75 -12.46
N TRP A 34 19.07 0.89 -11.76
CA TRP A 34 18.50 -0.24 -11.03
C TRP A 34 17.53 0.23 -9.93
N LEU A 35 17.89 1.26 -9.16
CA LEU A 35 16.99 1.86 -8.16
C LEU A 35 15.73 2.46 -8.80
N MET A 36 15.84 3.07 -9.97
CA MET A 36 14.66 3.56 -10.71
C MET A 36 13.73 2.41 -11.12
N CYS A 37 14.27 1.28 -11.59
CA CYS A 37 13.46 0.10 -11.89
C CYS A 37 12.76 -0.44 -10.63
N MET A 38 13.48 -0.50 -9.50
CA MET A 38 12.88 -0.92 -8.22
C MET A 38 11.77 0.04 -7.77
N ALA A 39 11.98 1.36 -7.89
CA ALA A 39 10.95 2.36 -7.60
C ALA A 39 9.71 2.21 -8.49
N TRP A 40 9.89 1.84 -9.77
CA TRP A 40 8.78 1.57 -10.67
C TRP A 40 7.99 0.33 -10.27
N VAL A 41 8.68 -0.75 -9.90
CA VAL A 41 8.06 -1.98 -9.38
C VAL A 41 7.27 -1.68 -8.11
N GLU A 42 7.83 -0.88 -7.20
CA GLU A 42 7.17 -0.44 -5.97
C GLU A 42 5.86 0.30 -6.25
N MET A 43 5.87 1.26 -7.17
CA MET A 43 4.65 1.98 -7.57
C MET A 43 3.59 1.04 -8.16
N SER A 44 4.02 0.04 -8.92
CA SER A 44 3.12 -0.98 -9.48
C SER A 44 2.51 -1.85 -8.38
N TYR A 45 3.32 -2.24 -7.38
CA TYR A 45 2.87 -2.99 -6.21
C TYR A 45 1.85 -2.21 -5.37
N MET A 46 2.11 -0.93 -5.10
CA MET A 46 1.17 -0.05 -4.41
C MET A 46 -0.17 0.09 -5.17
N SER A 47 -0.11 0.24 -6.50
CA SER A 47 -1.33 0.28 -7.33
C SER A 47 -2.12 -1.03 -7.28
N TYR A 48 -1.43 -2.17 -7.20
CA TYR A 48 -2.07 -3.48 -7.07
C TYR A 48 -2.81 -3.63 -5.73
N ILE A 49 -2.14 -3.31 -4.62
CA ILE A 49 -2.76 -3.35 -3.28
C ILE A 49 -4.01 -2.47 -3.23
N SER A 50 -3.93 -1.25 -3.78
CA SER A 50 -5.07 -0.35 -3.83
C SER A 50 -6.26 -0.95 -4.59
N ALA A 51 -6.02 -1.57 -5.74
CA ALA A 51 -7.08 -2.18 -6.53
C ALA A 51 -7.73 -3.37 -5.80
N VAL A 52 -6.94 -4.18 -5.10
CA VAL A 52 -7.44 -5.29 -4.28
C VAL A 52 -8.29 -4.78 -3.12
N GLY A 53 -7.87 -3.70 -2.44
CA GLY A 53 -8.65 -3.05 -1.39
C GLY A 53 -10.00 -2.50 -1.90
N ASP A 54 -10.03 -1.89 -3.08
CA ASP A 54 -11.27 -1.38 -3.68
C ASP A 54 -12.25 -2.52 -4.03
N ILE A 55 -11.75 -3.66 -4.54
CA ILE A 55 -12.55 -4.86 -4.80
C ILE A 55 -13.10 -5.44 -3.49
N ALA A 56 -12.23 -5.59 -2.50
CA ALA A 56 -12.57 -6.13 -1.20
C ALA A 56 -13.72 -5.37 -0.56
N ILE A 57 -13.64 -4.04 -0.52
CA ILE A 57 -14.67 -3.20 0.09
C ILE A 57 -15.98 -3.26 -0.68
N SER A 58 -15.90 -3.33 -2.01
CA SER A 58 -17.08 -3.52 -2.85
C SER A 58 -17.80 -4.85 -2.56
N GLU A 59 -17.04 -5.91 -2.33
CA GLU A 59 -17.58 -7.21 -1.89
C GLU A 59 -18.15 -7.14 -0.46
N ALA A 60 -17.51 -6.40 0.46
CA ALA A 60 -18.05 -6.13 1.80
C ALA A 60 -19.44 -5.52 1.71
N ALA A 61 -19.53 -4.42 0.97
CA ALA A 61 -20.75 -3.65 0.83
C ALA A 61 -21.85 -4.45 0.13
N ARG A 62 -21.48 -5.40 -0.73
CA ARG A 62 -22.41 -6.31 -1.37
C ARG A 62 -22.88 -7.41 -0.42
N ASN A 63 -21.97 -8.03 0.34
CA ASN A 63 -22.32 -9.11 1.27
C ASN A 63 -23.17 -8.59 2.43
N ALA A 64 -22.87 -7.40 2.93
CA ALA A 64 -23.69 -6.66 3.90
C ALA A 64 -25.17 -6.55 3.52
N LYS A 65 -25.48 -6.59 2.22
CA LYS A 65 -26.86 -6.51 1.70
C LYS A 65 -27.52 -7.87 1.53
N LEU A 66 -26.74 -8.96 1.48
CA LEU A 66 -27.22 -10.29 1.08
C LEU A 66 -27.26 -11.27 2.26
N GLN A 67 -26.26 -11.29 3.15
CA GLN A 67 -26.25 -12.15 4.34
C GLN A 67 -25.04 -11.86 5.26
N ASP A 68 -25.19 -12.23 6.55
CA ASP A 68 -24.23 -12.13 7.67
C ASP A 68 -23.03 -13.12 7.53
N ASP A 69 -22.37 -13.12 6.37
CA ASP A 69 -21.21 -13.97 6.14
C ASP A 69 -19.92 -13.25 6.55
N ASN A 70 -19.04 -13.99 7.25
CA ASN A 70 -17.81 -13.51 7.86
C ASN A 70 -16.87 -12.85 6.80
N TYR A 71 -16.89 -11.53 6.74
CA TYR A 71 -16.31 -10.72 5.66
C TYR A 71 -14.80 -10.94 5.45
N MET A 72 -14.06 -11.15 6.55
CA MET A 72 -12.63 -11.46 6.49
C MET A 72 -12.35 -12.76 5.73
N SER A 73 -13.25 -13.74 5.80
CA SER A 73 -13.09 -15.00 5.08
C SER A 73 -13.27 -14.84 3.56
N ALA A 74 -14.21 -14.00 3.13
CA ALA A 74 -14.40 -13.64 1.72
C ALA A 74 -13.20 -12.85 1.19
N PHE A 75 -12.69 -11.90 1.98
CA PHE A 75 -11.48 -11.15 1.67
C PHE A 75 -10.25 -12.07 1.51
N LYS A 76 -9.97 -12.92 2.50
CA LYS A 76 -8.85 -13.88 2.44
C LYS A 76 -9.00 -14.86 1.28
N LYS A 77 -10.23 -15.26 0.95
CA LYS A 77 -10.51 -16.08 -0.22
C LYS A 77 -10.17 -15.33 -1.50
N GLN A 78 -10.53 -14.06 -1.62
CA GLN A 78 -10.26 -13.27 -2.82
C GLN A 78 -8.77 -13.04 -3.02
N LEU A 79 -8.01 -12.76 -1.96
CA LEU A 79 -6.55 -12.66 -2.02
C LEU A 79 -5.89 -13.98 -2.42
N ARG A 80 -6.40 -15.12 -1.92
CA ARG A 80 -5.85 -16.46 -2.22
C ARG A 80 -6.31 -17.07 -3.55
N SER A 81 -7.47 -16.65 -4.07
CA SER A 81 -8.06 -17.21 -5.30
C SER A 81 -7.58 -16.50 -6.56
N GLY A 82 -7.00 -15.30 -6.43
CA GLY A 82 -6.31 -14.67 -7.54
C GLY A 82 -4.99 -15.41 -7.80
N ASP A 83 -4.84 -16.02 -8.98
CA ASP A 83 -3.57 -16.55 -9.53
C ASP A 83 -2.53 -15.43 -9.79
N SER A 84 -2.47 -14.45 -8.90
CA SER A 84 -1.59 -13.30 -8.99
C SER A 84 -0.25 -13.68 -8.41
N ILE A 85 0.82 -13.45 -9.17
CA ILE A 85 2.20 -13.50 -8.69
C ILE A 85 2.40 -12.66 -7.42
N TRP A 86 1.58 -11.62 -7.24
CA TRP A 86 1.60 -10.72 -6.10
C TRP A 86 0.93 -11.31 -4.86
N ALA A 87 0.01 -12.27 -4.98
CA ALA A 87 -0.67 -12.88 -3.82
C ALA A 87 0.31 -13.56 -2.85
N ASN A 88 1.48 -13.98 -3.33
CA ASN A 88 2.56 -14.55 -2.51
C ASN A 88 3.54 -13.49 -1.96
N MET A 89 3.51 -12.27 -2.48
CA MET A 89 4.34 -11.15 -1.99
C MET A 89 3.57 -10.26 -1.02
N VAL A 90 2.24 -10.33 -1.02
CA VAL A 90 1.37 -9.59 -0.12
C VAL A 90 1.20 -10.39 1.16
N ASP A 91 1.61 -9.83 2.30
CA ASP A 91 1.23 -10.38 3.58
C ASP A 91 -0.24 -10.05 3.85
N ILE A 92 -1.05 -11.10 3.99
CA ILE A 92 -2.49 -10.97 4.24
C ILE A 92 -2.73 -10.50 5.68
N ASP A 93 -1.78 -10.73 6.58
CA ASP A 93 -1.89 -10.37 7.98
C ASP A 93 -1.60 -8.87 8.23
N ASP A 94 -1.03 -8.15 7.24
CA ASP A 94 -0.89 -6.69 7.24
C ASP A 94 -2.22 -5.95 6.96
N PHE A 95 -3.27 -6.69 6.59
CA PHE A 95 -4.61 -6.13 6.44
C PHE A 95 -5.39 -6.17 7.74
N ARG A 96 -5.87 -5.00 8.14
CA ARG A 96 -6.71 -4.79 9.31
C ARG A 96 -8.09 -4.36 8.84
N LEU A 97 -9.09 -5.05 9.34
CA LEU A 97 -10.49 -4.84 9.00
C LEU A 97 -11.25 -4.38 10.24
N SER A 98 -11.97 -3.27 10.14
CA SER A 98 -12.97 -2.91 11.13
C SER A 98 -14.35 -2.73 10.52
N ILE A 99 -15.35 -3.16 11.29
CA ILE A 99 -16.77 -3.00 10.96
C ILE A 99 -17.41 -2.25 12.12
N GLN A 100 -18.18 -1.23 11.79
CA GLN A 100 -18.91 -0.45 12.77
C GLN A 100 -20.37 -0.33 12.41
N TYR A 101 -21.22 -0.77 13.32
CA TYR A 101 -22.65 -0.71 13.18
C TYR A 101 -23.21 0.51 13.91
N LEU A 102 -24.12 1.23 13.24
CA LEU A 102 -24.81 2.39 13.80
C LEU A 102 -26.32 2.26 13.57
N GLU A 103 -27.08 2.64 14.60
CA GLU A 103 -28.54 2.61 14.59
C GLU A 103 -29.12 3.76 13.77
N SER A 104 -28.56 4.98 13.89
CA SER A 104 -29.12 6.18 13.26
C SER A 104 -28.08 7.10 12.61
N MET A 105 -28.55 7.97 11.71
CA MET A 105 -27.74 9.04 11.10
C MET A 105 -27.23 10.07 12.12
N ASP A 106 -27.89 10.19 13.27
CA ASP A 106 -27.43 11.09 14.33
C ASP A 106 -26.32 10.46 15.17
N ASP A 107 -26.28 9.13 15.29
CA ASP A 107 -25.12 8.41 15.84
C ASP A 107 -23.90 8.60 14.96
N LEU A 108 -24.06 8.60 13.63
CA LEU A 108 -22.98 8.89 12.67
C LEU A 108 -22.37 10.29 12.88
N LYS A 109 -23.19 11.29 13.21
CA LYS A 109 -22.71 12.66 13.47
C LYS A 109 -22.05 12.80 14.84
N ASN A 110 -22.56 12.09 15.83
CA ASN A 110 -22.05 12.14 17.21
C ASN A 110 -20.83 11.25 17.41
N GLN A 111 -20.55 10.36 16.46
CA GLN A 111 -19.43 9.46 16.55
C GLN A 111 -18.11 10.21 16.42
N THR A 112 -17.38 10.26 17.54
CA THR A 112 -16.11 10.98 17.66
C THR A 112 -14.89 10.06 17.59
N LEU A 113 -15.09 8.74 17.74
CA LEU A 113 -14.03 7.72 17.75
C LEU A 113 -14.31 6.68 16.66
N PRO A 114 -13.40 6.46 15.71
CA PRO A 114 -13.54 5.40 14.72
C PRO A 114 -13.30 4.03 15.37
N CYS A 115 -14.06 3.01 14.96
CA CYS A 115 -13.73 1.62 15.25
C CYS A 115 -12.44 1.25 14.49
N LEU A 116 -11.35 0.97 15.20
CA LEU A 116 -10.06 0.64 14.61
C LEU A 116 -9.65 -0.78 14.99
N ALA A 117 -9.23 -1.54 13.99
CA ALA A 117 -8.58 -2.83 14.22
C ALA A 117 -7.10 -2.61 14.57
N THR A 118 -6.64 -3.34 15.59
CA THR A 118 -5.26 -3.29 16.10
C THR A 118 -4.44 -4.42 15.51
N ALA A 119 -3.10 -4.30 15.49
CA ALA A 119 -2.22 -5.39 15.01
C ALA A 119 -2.45 -6.73 15.73
N ASP A 120 -2.84 -6.71 17.01
CA ASP A 120 -3.15 -7.93 17.79
C ASP A 120 -4.51 -8.54 17.45
N ASN A 121 -5.44 -7.75 16.89
CA ASN A 121 -6.79 -8.16 16.49
C ASN A 121 -7.10 -7.56 15.11
N PRO A 122 -6.69 -8.23 14.02
CA PRO A 122 -6.82 -7.72 12.65
C PRO A 122 -8.28 -7.64 12.17
N THR A 123 -9.22 -8.15 12.97
CA THR A 123 -10.66 -8.01 12.77
C THR A 123 -11.28 -7.41 14.02
N GLN A 124 -11.91 -6.25 13.90
CA GLN A 124 -12.64 -5.61 14.99
C GLN A 124 -14.06 -5.24 14.54
N GLU A 125 -15.04 -5.68 15.30
CA GLU A 125 -16.44 -5.28 15.10
C GLU A 125 -16.86 -4.41 16.29
N CYS A 126 -17.52 -3.30 16.01
CA CYS A 126 -18.02 -2.37 17.02
C CYS A 126 -19.52 -2.12 16.81
N GLY A 127 -20.28 -2.12 17.91
CA GLY A 127 -21.73 -1.96 17.87
C GLY A 127 -22.48 -3.29 17.78
N SER A 128 -23.79 -3.21 17.57
CA SER A 128 -24.67 -4.36 17.39
C SER A 128 -25.11 -4.43 15.94
N GLU A 129 -24.96 -5.58 15.29
CA GLU A 129 -25.48 -5.82 13.94
C GLU A 129 -27.01 -5.73 13.89
N VAL A 130 -27.69 -6.09 14.99
CA VAL A 130 -29.15 -6.12 15.11
C VAL A 130 -29.70 -4.71 15.30
N ASP A 131 -30.69 -4.34 14.48
CA ASP A 131 -31.38 -3.04 14.39
C ASP A 131 -30.51 -1.84 13.97
N SER A 132 -29.38 -2.11 13.32
CA SER A 132 -28.49 -1.08 12.78
C SER A 132 -28.80 -0.73 11.33
N ALA A 133 -29.27 0.49 11.08
CA ALA A 133 -29.56 0.97 9.73
C ALA A 133 -28.31 1.29 8.90
N ILE A 134 -27.15 1.45 9.54
CA ILE A 134 -25.90 1.87 8.89
C ILE A 134 -24.76 0.95 9.33
N ALA A 135 -23.90 0.55 8.40
CA ALA A 135 -22.62 -0.10 8.68
C ALA A 135 -21.49 0.63 7.96
N ILE A 136 -20.38 0.84 8.68
CA ILE A 136 -19.14 1.42 8.16
C ILE A 136 -18.12 0.30 8.07
N TYR A 137 -17.65 0.03 6.86
CA TYR A 137 -16.59 -0.94 6.58
C TYR A 137 -15.30 -0.18 6.34
N ARG A 138 -14.25 -0.50 7.10
CA ARG A 138 -12.92 0.10 6.95
C ARG A 138 -11.85 -0.97 6.81
N ILE A 139 -11.00 -0.79 5.81
CA ILE A 139 -9.79 -1.60 5.62
C ILE A 139 -8.58 -0.68 5.78
N ASP A 140 -7.69 -1.05 6.68
CA ASP A 140 -6.39 -0.44 6.88
C ASP A 140 -5.30 -1.44 6.41
N TYR A 141 -4.37 -0.97 5.60
CA TYR A 141 -3.22 -1.74 5.15
C TYR A 141 -1.93 -0.98 5.50
N ASP A 142 -1.06 -1.63 6.25
CA ASP A 142 0.24 -1.07 6.64
C ASP A 142 1.27 -1.37 5.54
N PHE A 143 1.51 -0.38 4.67
CA PHE A 143 2.46 -0.54 3.58
C PHE A 143 3.88 -0.22 4.05
N ASN A 144 4.71 -1.25 4.13
CA ASN A 144 6.14 -1.08 4.36
C ASN A 144 6.89 -1.07 3.03
N SER A 145 7.27 0.13 2.59
CA SER A 145 8.01 0.28 1.33
C SER A 145 9.44 -0.24 1.43
N MET A 146 10.02 -0.73 0.32
CA MET A 146 11.47 -0.94 0.24
C MET A 146 12.28 0.36 0.42
N PHE A 147 11.64 1.53 0.22
CA PHE A 147 12.23 2.85 0.43
C PHE A 147 11.91 3.45 1.81
N SER A 148 11.23 2.73 2.70
CA SER A 148 10.93 3.21 4.06
C SER A 148 12.18 3.50 4.89
N TYR A 149 13.31 2.84 4.58
CA TYR A 149 14.60 3.18 5.19
C TYR A 149 15.11 4.57 4.80
N PHE A 150 14.72 5.07 3.62
CA PHE A 150 15.11 6.38 3.11
C PHE A 150 14.08 7.48 3.42
N ILE A 151 12.83 7.10 3.65
CA ILE A 151 11.71 7.98 3.95
C ILE A 151 11.02 7.39 5.17
N ASP A 152 11.17 8.03 6.33
CA ASP A 152 10.71 7.57 7.66
C ASP A 152 9.19 7.61 7.82
N GLU A 153 8.46 7.19 6.78
CA GLU A 153 7.00 7.19 6.72
C GLU A 153 6.51 5.80 6.36
N THR A 154 5.92 5.12 7.35
CA THR A 154 5.00 4.01 7.11
C THR A 154 3.71 4.59 6.55
N SER A 155 3.38 4.28 5.30
CA SER A 155 2.12 4.73 4.71
C SER A 155 1.01 3.74 5.08
N VAL A 156 0.06 4.21 5.88
CA VAL A 156 -1.17 3.46 6.16
C VAL A 156 -2.17 3.79 5.06
N PHE A 157 -2.55 2.79 4.26
CA PHE A 157 -3.63 2.91 3.30
C PHE A 157 -4.95 2.56 3.97
N SER A 158 -5.76 3.58 4.26
CA SER A 158 -7.10 3.40 4.82
C SER A 158 -8.15 3.65 3.75
N ARG A 159 -9.13 2.75 3.66
CA ARG A 159 -10.27 2.85 2.76
C ARG A 159 -11.54 2.55 3.55
N GLU A 160 -12.54 3.42 3.43
CA GLU A 160 -13.79 3.34 4.18
C GLU A 160 -14.99 3.45 3.25
N VAL A 161 -16.01 2.62 3.49
CA VAL A 161 -17.31 2.69 2.80
C VAL A 161 -18.44 2.57 3.81
N ILE A 162 -19.43 3.44 3.65
CA ILE A 162 -20.66 3.48 4.46
C ILE A 162 -21.77 2.82 3.65
N VAL A 163 -22.46 1.86 4.26
CA VAL A 163 -23.53 1.08 3.66
C VAL A 163 -24.80 1.25 4.48
N ILE A 164 -25.91 1.52 3.80
CA ILE A 164 -27.23 1.55 4.42
C ILE A 164 -27.83 0.15 4.32
N GLN A 165 -28.21 -0.41 5.46
CA GLN A 165 -28.78 -1.75 5.57
C GLN A 165 -30.29 -1.70 5.38
N GLU A 166 -30.77 -2.00 4.17
CA GLU A 166 -32.22 -1.99 3.90
C GLU A 166 -32.94 -3.24 4.41
N TYR A 167 -32.23 -4.34 4.66
CA TYR A 167 -32.82 -5.63 5.07
C TYR A 167 -33.53 -5.58 6.44
N GLN A 168 -33.04 -4.77 7.38
CA GLN A 168 -33.68 -4.61 8.69
C GLN A 168 -34.80 -3.55 8.68
N ARG A 169 -34.96 -2.80 7.58
CA ARG A 169 -35.96 -1.72 7.49
C ARG A 169 -37.41 -2.25 7.46
N ASP A 170 -37.61 -3.49 7.01
CA ASP A 170 -38.93 -4.13 6.93
C ASP A 170 -39.48 -4.54 8.32
N THR A 171 -38.65 -4.57 9.37
CA THR A 171 -39.11 -4.80 10.75
C THR A 171 -39.65 -3.52 11.42
N PHE A 172 -39.37 -2.34 10.86
CA PHE A 172 -39.83 -1.05 11.40
C PHE A 172 -41.23 -0.63 10.92
N SER A 173 -41.97 -1.54 10.27
CA SER A 173 -43.40 -1.36 9.96
C SER A 173 -44.26 -2.13 10.96
N ASN A 174 -44.43 -1.60 12.17
CA ASN A 174 -45.60 -1.90 13.01
C ASN A 174 -46.02 -0.67 13.81
#